data_AF-A0A2W6E4Q1-F1
#
_entry.id   AF-A0A2W6E4Q1-F1
#
_cell.length_a   1.000
_cell.length_b   1.000
_cell.length_c   1.000
_cell.angle_alpha   90.00
_cell.angle_beta   90.00
_cell.angle_gamma   90.00
#
_symmetry.space_group_name_H-M   'P 1'
#
loop_
_entity.id
_entity.type
_entity.pdbx_description
1 polymer ?
#
loop_
_entity_poly.entity_id
_entity_poly.type
_entity_poly.pdbx_seq_one_letter_code
_entity_poly.pdbx_strand_id
1 'polypeptide(L)'
;MRWRRARQEQCRPLDVHPIGPGQESVWDYPRPPRAERVARRTRIVHCRTLVLDTDDVVRVLETSHPPTYYLPRSEFRVPLLAAPRLTMCEWKGEAYYVDLEIPGVAPLREVGWWYPQPDLRYPQLTDRVAVYAGRFDEVTLDGEPVTPQPGEFYGGWITAEVVGPFKGGPGSWGW
;
A
#
# COMPACT_ATOMS: atom_id res chain seq x y z
N MET A 1 -36.99 9.34 -2.97
CA MET A 1 -36.50 7.96 -2.77
C MET A 1 -35.15 8.01 -2.06
N ARG A 2 -35.10 7.55 -0.80
CA ARG A 2 -33.85 7.52 0.00
C ARG A 2 -33.16 6.18 -0.25
N TRP A 3 -32.05 6.19 -0.98
CA TRP A 3 -31.12 5.06 -1.01
C TRP A 3 -30.41 5.01 0.35
N ARG A 4 -30.80 4.08 1.22
CA ARG A 4 -29.96 3.69 2.36
C ARG A 4 -28.78 2.91 1.77
N ARG A 5 -27.56 3.43 1.86
CA ARG A 5 -26.35 2.60 1.65
C ARG A 5 -26.40 1.51 2.72
N ALA A 6 -26.71 0.28 2.32
CA ALA A 6 -26.43 -0.86 3.16
C ALA A 6 -24.92 -0.85 3.44
N ARG A 7 -24.53 -0.87 4.71
CA ARG A 7 -23.14 -1.22 5.06
C ARG A 7 -22.93 -2.61 4.48
N GLN A 8 -22.09 -2.75 3.46
CA GLN A 8 -21.59 -4.07 3.09
C GLN A 8 -20.73 -4.54 4.26
N GLU A 9 -21.36 -5.29 5.16
CA GLU A 9 -20.65 -6.09 6.14
C GLU A 9 -19.91 -7.17 5.35
N GLN A 10 -18.62 -6.98 5.16
CA GLN A 10 -17.73 -7.96 4.57
C GLN A 10 -17.59 -9.14 5.53
N CYS A 11 -18.26 -10.25 5.23
CA CYS A 11 -18.16 -11.46 6.03
C CYS A 11 -16.73 -12.04 5.93
N ARG A 12 -16.12 -12.33 7.09
CA ARG A 12 -14.85 -13.06 7.17
C ARG A 12 -15.01 -14.44 6.50
N PRO A 13 -14.11 -14.84 5.59
CA PRO A 13 -14.12 -16.18 5.01
C PRO A 13 -14.01 -17.24 6.11
N LEU A 14 -14.62 -18.40 5.90
CA LEU A 14 -14.55 -19.51 6.85
C LEU A 14 -13.14 -20.15 6.89
N ASP A 15 -12.38 -20.01 5.80
CA ASP A 15 -11.04 -20.57 5.61
C ASP A 15 -9.93 -19.53 5.86
N VAL A 16 -9.99 -18.78 6.97
CA VAL A 16 -8.83 -17.95 7.36
C VAL A 16 -7.72 -18.87 7.85
N HIS A 17 -6.52 -18.73 7.29
CA HIS A 17 -5.36 -19.48 7.74
C HIS A 17 -5.15 -19.30 9.25
N PRO A 18 -4.80 -20.37 10.00
CA PRO A 18 -4.52 -20.25 11.42
C PRO A 18 -3.39 -19.23 11.63
N ILE A 19 -3.66 -18.25 12.48
CA ILE A 19 -2.70 -17.20 12.81
C ILE A 19 -1.60 -17.82 13.68
N GLY A 20 -0.37 -17.87 13.17
CA GLY A 20 0.80 -18.32 13.92
C GLY A 20 1.31 -17.25 14.89
N PRO A 21 2.26 -17.60 15.79
CA PRO A 21 2.89 -16.63 16.68
C PRO A 21 3.49 -15.45 15.91
N GLY A 22 3.12 -14.23 16.30
CA GLY A 22 3.62 -12.99 15.67
C GLY A 22 2.95 -12.63 14.34
N GLN A 23 1.95 -13.38 13.88
CA GLN A 23 1.20 -13.05 12.66
C GLN A 23 -0.06 -12.21 12.96
N GLU A 24 -0.49 -11.44 11.96
CA GLU A 24 -1.73 -10.68 11.93
C GLU A 24 -2.56 -11.09 10.71
N SER A 25 -3.89 -11.24 10.88
CA SER A 25 -4.77 -11.50 9.75
C SER A 25 -5.31 -10.20 9.17
N VAL A 26 -5.30 -10.09 7.84
CA VAL A 26 -5.90 -8.96 7.13
C VAL A 26 -7.41 -8.82 7.37
N TRP A 27 -8.06 -9.85 7.88
CA TRP A 27 -9.48 -9.85 8.22
C TRP A 27 -9.78 -9.25 9.59
N ASP A 28 -8.75 -9.03 10.42
CA ASP A 28 -8.86 -8.34 11.71
C ASP A 28 -8.58 -6.83 11.58
N TYR A 29 -8.16 -6.37 10.40
CA TYR A 29 -7.98 -4.95 10.12
C TYR A 29 -9.32 -4.22 10.03
N PRO A 30 -9.38 -2.93 10.42
CA PRO A 30 -10.62 -2.19 10.51
C PRO A 30 -11.11 -1.70 9.14
N ARG A 31 -12.41 -1.38 9.11
CA ARG A 31 -13.04 -0.54 8.09
C ARG A 31 -13.95 0.48 8.79
N PRO A 32 -13.71 1.80 8.72
CA PRO A 32 -12.72 2.50 7.90
C PRO A 32 -11.27 2.08 8.17
N PRO A 33 -10.35 2.23 7.18
CA PRO A 33 -8.95 1.90 7.36
C PRO A 33 -8.31 2.63 8.55
N ARG A 34 -7.24 2.04 9.10
CA ARG A 34 -6.41 2.70 10.12
C ARG A 34 -5.05 3.02 9.51
N ALA A 35 -4.58 4.26 9.70
CA ALA A 35 -3.21 4.66 9.36
C ALA A 35 -2.40 4.82 10.65
N GLU A 36 -1.23 4.18 10.71
CA GLU A 36 -0.36 4.22 11.88
C GLU A 36 1.10 4.33 11.46
N ARG A 37 1.88 5.14 12.20
CA ARG A 37 3.33 5.21 12.05
C ARG A 37 3.96 3.96 12.62
N VAL A 38 4.95 3.42 11.93
CA VAL A 38 5.71 2.24 12.35
C VAL A 38 7.19 2.49 12.09
N ALA A 39 8.04 2.12 13.05
CA ALA A 39 9.49 2.18 12.89
C ALA A 39 9.97 0.86 12.26
N ARG A 40 9.85 0.76 10.94
CA ARG A 40 10.19 -0.44 10.16
C ARG A 40 11.05 0.00 8.98
N ARG A 41 12.26 -0.53 8.88
CA ARG A 41 13.22 -0.07 7.88
C ARG A 41 12.77 -0.55 6.50
N THR A 42 12.37 0.37 5.65
CA THR A 42 11.98 0.11 4.26
C THR A 42 13.10 0.48 3.32
N ARG A 43 13.45 -0.44 2.42
CA ARG A 43 14.44 -0.22 1.36
C ARG A 43 13.85 -0.56 0.00
N ILE A 44 14.10 0.29 -0.98
CA ILE A 44 13.67 0.11 -2.37
C ILE A 44 14.87 0.26 -3.29
N VAL A 45 15.08 -0.72 -4.16
CA VAL A 45 16.14 -0.72 -5.18
C VAL A 45 15.52 -1.05 -6.54
N HIS A 46 15.96 -0.33 -7.57
CA HIS A 46 15.63 -0.64 -8.97
C HIS A 46 16.76 -0.22 -9.90
N CYS A 47 17.07 -1.03 -10.90
CA CYS A 47 18.18 -0.84 -11.83
C CYS A 47 19.52 -0.53 -11.12
N ARG A 48 19.81 -1.27 -10.04
CA ARG A 48 20.98 -1.06 -9.14
C ARG A 48 21.04 0.31 -8.46
N THR A 49 19.98 1.10 -8.55
CA THR A 49 19.86 2.42 -7.91
C THR A 49 19.07 2.28 -6.61
N LEU A 50 19.64 2.80 -5.52
CA LEU A 50 18.94 2.89 -4.25
C LEU A 50 17.90 4.02 -4.34
N VAL A 51 16.64 3.66 -4.50
CA VAL A 51 15.52 4.59 -4.64
C VAL A 51 15.18 5.22 -3.30
N LEU A 52 15.12 4.42 -2.22
CA LEU A 52 14.72 4.86 -0.89
C LEU A 52 15.26 3.90 0.19
N ASP A 53 15.61 4.43 1.36
CA ASP A 53 15.99 3.67 2.57
C ASP A 53 15.62 4.54 3.77
N THR A 54 14.55 4.18 4.48
CA THR A 54 13.90 4.98 5.55
C THR A 54 13.37 4.07 6.65
N ASP A 55 13.21 4.59 7.87
CA ASP A 55 12.42 3.98 8.94
C ASP A 55 11.19 4.82 9.34
N ASP A 56 10.99 6.00 8.73
CA ASP A 56 9.81 6.84 8.92
C ASP A 56 8.66 6.37 8.02
N VAL A 57 7.98 5.31 8.44
CA VAL A 57 6.97 4.65 7.61
C VAL A 57 5.59 4.77 8.23
N VAL A 58 4.58 4.94 7.37
CA VAL A 58 3.17 4.80 7.77
C VAL A 58 2.60 3.58 7.09
N ARG A 59 2.01 2.66 7.85
CA ARG A 59 1.24 1.55 7.28
C ARG A 59 -0.26 1.85 7.37
N VAL A 60 -0.99 1.47 6.33
CA VAL A 60 -2.45 1.55 6.27
C VAL A 60 -3.02 0.14 6.29
N LEU A 61 -3.84 -0.12 7.30
CA LEU A 61 -4.50 -1.40 7.55
C LEU A 61 -5.96 -1.29 7.12
N GLU A 62 -6.39 -2.15 6.20
CA GLU A 62 -7.75 -2.21 5.66
C GLU A 62 -8.18 -3.65 5.49
N THR A 63 -9.40 -3.98 5.96
CA THR A 63 -9.94 -5.35 5.90
C THR A 63 -9.70 -6.00 4.54
N SER A 64 -9.25 -7.26 4.54
CA SER A 64 -8.96 -8.12 3.37
C SER A 64 -7.71 -7.76 2.53
N HIS A 65 -7.01 -6.66 2.85
CA HIS A 65 -5.81 -6.22 2.12
C HIS A 65 -4.58 -6.31 3.03
N PRO A 66 -3.44 -6.81 2.52
CA PRO A 66 -2.16 -6.59 3.17
C PRO A 66 -1.90 -5.09 3.40
N PRO A 67 -1.09 -4.72 4.41
CA PRO A 67 -0.79 -3.34 4.69
C PRO A 67 -0.22 -2.61 3.46
N THR A 68 -0.71 -1.41 3.19
CA THR A 68 -0.08 -0.50 2.22
C THR A 68 0.87 0.43 2.97
N TYR A 69 2.10 0.56 2.50
CA TYR A 69 3.12 1.38 3.15
C TYR A 69 3.29 2.73 2.43
N TYR A 70 3.28 3.80 3.21
CA TYR A 70 3.40 5.20 2.79
C TYR A 70 4.72 5.78 3.29
N LEU A 71 5.53 6.19 2.33
CA LEU A 71 6.93 6.59 2.51
C LEU A 71 7.06 8.10 2.34
N PRO A 72 7.94 8.79 3.10
CA PRO A 72 8.11 10.23 2.99
C PRO A 72 8.61 10.60 1.59
N ARG A 73 7.91 11.52 0.91
CA ARG A 73 8.30 11.96 -0.43
C ARG A 73 9.71 12.54 -0.47
N SER A 74 10.11 13.21 0.61
CA SER A 74 11.44 13.82 0.78
C SER A 74 12.60 12.81 0.84
N GLU A 75 12.33 11.53 1.07
CA GLU A 75 13.36 10.50 1.24
C GLU A 75 13.60 9.65 -0.01
N PHE A 76 12.84 9.90 -1.08
CA PHE A 76 13.17 9.35 -2.39
C PHE A 76 14.45 10.03 -2.91
N ARG A 77 15.46 9.22 -3.19
CA ARG A 77 16.78 9.66 -3.70
C ARG A 77 16.77 9.98 -5.19
N VAL A 78 15.63 9.75 -5.84
CA VAL A 78 15.40 9.94 -7.28
C VAL A 78 14.11 10.73 -7.48
N PRO A 79 13.98 11.50 -8.57
CA PRO A 79 12.78 12.29 -8.82
C PRO A 79 11.49 11.45 -8.90
N LEU A 80 10.47 11.93 -8.20
CA LEU A 80 9.08 11.52 -8.38
C LEU A 80 8.35 12.61 -9.17
N LEU A 81 7.80 12.24 -10.32
CA LEU A 81 7.06 13.16 -11.18
C LEU A 81 5.56 12.89 -11.11
N ALA A 82 4.74 13.92 -11.22
CA ALA A 82 3.29 13.74 -11.28
C ALA A 82 2.89 13.06 -12.60
N ALA A 83 2.05 12.02 -12.50
CA ALA A 83 1.42 11.38 -13.64
C ALA A 83 0.01 11.96 -13.88
N PRO A 84 -0.55 11.87 -15.11
CA PRO A 84 -1.88 12.39 -15.41
C PRO A 84 -3.03 11.64 -14.72
N ARG A 85 -2.78 10.43 -14.19
CA ARG A 85 -3.79 9.57 -13.59
C ARG A 85 -4.14 10.03 -12.17
N LEU A 86 -5.43 10.02 -11.88
CA LEU A 86 -5.99 10.22 -10.54
C LEU A 86 -7.11 9.22 -10.26
N THR A 87 -7.34 8.92 -8.98
CA THR A 87 -8.44 8.05 -8.54
C THR A 87 -9.04 8.58 -7.25
N MET A 88 -10.33 8.31 -7.02
CA MET A 88 -11.02 8.70 -5.79
C MET A 88 -11.13 7.53 -4.82
N CYS A 89 -10.60 7.70 -3.60
CA CYS A 89 -10.80 6.76 -2.51
C CYS A 89 -11.94 7.25 -1.60
N GLU A 90 -12.89 6.37 -1.26
CA GLU A 90 -14.02 6.71 -0.38
C GLU A 90 -13.60 7.18 1.02
N TRP A 91 -12.38 6.83 1.45
CA TRP A 91 -11.84 7.15 2.77
C TRP A 91 -10.83 8.28 2.76
N LYS A 92 -9.89 8.26 1.81
CA LYS A 92 -8.65 9.05 1.88
C LYS A 92 -8.67 10.31 1.01
N GLY A 93 -9.61 10.39 0.06
CA GLY A 93 -9.72 11.48 -0.90
C GLY A 93 -9.12 11.16 -2.27
N GLU A 94 -8.66 12.19 -2.96
CA GLU A 94 -8.12 12.11 -4.32
C GLU A 94 -6.65 11.65 -4.31
N ALA A 95 -6.39 10.49 -4.90
CA ALA A 95 -5.05 9.96 -5.09
C ALA A 95 -4.48 10.41 -6.43
N TYR A 96 -3.29 11.00 -6.41
CA TYR A 96 -2.52 11.40 -7.59
C TYR A 96 -1.39 10.41 -7.80
N TYR A 97 -1.20 9.97 -9.05
CA TYR A 97 -0.18 8.99 -9.37
C TYR A 97 1.17 9.65 -9.63
N VAL A 98 2.24 8.89 -9.41
CA VAL A 98 3.60 9.34 -9.65
C VAL A 98 4.38 8.38 -10.53
N ASP A 99 5.18 8.95 -11.41
CA ASP A 99 6.23 8.27 -12.16
C ASP A 99 7.56 8.43 -11.41
N LEU A 100 8.50 7.54 -11.68
CA LEU A 100 9.84 7.59 -11.11
C LEU A 100 10.89 7.61 -12.22
N GLU A 101 11.83 8.54 -12.12
CA GLU A 101 12.90 8.72 -13.10
C GLU A 101 14.26 8.39 -12.49
N ILE A 102 14.95 7.43 -13.08
CA ILE A 102 16.35 7.14 -12.78
C ILE A 102 17.17 7.58 -14.00
N PRO A 103 18.20 8.43 -13.83
CA PRO A 103 19.05 8.86 -14.95
C PRO A 103 19.62 7.68 -15.74
N GLY A 104 19.42 7.68 -17.06
CA GLY A 104 19.91 6.63 -17.95
C GLY A 104 19.09 5.34 -17.95
N VAL A 105 17.94 5.31 -17.27
CA VAL A 105 17.00 4.18 -17.24
C VAL A 105 15.65 4.64 -17.79
N ALA A 106 14.89 3.73 -18.40
CA ALA A 106 13.52 4.04 -18.82
C ALA A 106 12.67 4.45 -17.60
N PRO A 107 11.85 5.51 -17.69
CA PRO A 107 10.99 5.93 -16.58
C PRO A 107 10.02 4.82 -16.17
N LEU A 108 9.89 4.58 -14.87
CA LEU A 108 8.83 3.73 -14.35
C LEU A 108 7.54 4.53 -14.22
N ARG A 109 6.49 4.05 -14.88
CA ARG A 109 5.18 4.73 -14.92
C ARG A 109 4.26 4.26 -13.82
N GLU A 110 3.54 5.20 -13.21
CA GLU A 110 2.51 4.97 -12.21
C GLU A 110 2.98 4.03 -11.06
N VAL A 111 4.21 4.24 -10.58
CA VAL A 111 4.84 3.40 -9.56
C VAL A 111 4.17 3.47 -8.20
N GLY A 112 3.38 4.51 -8.00
CA GLY A 112 2.77 4.81 -6.72
C GLY A 112 1.77 5.93 -6.82
N TRP A 113 1.24 6.31 -5.67
CA TRP A 113 0.28 7.39 -5.53
C TRP A 113 0.46 8.10 -4.20
N TRP A 114 -0.07 9.32 -4.13
CA TRP A 114 -0.12 10.11 -2.90
C TRP A 114 -1.43 10.89 -2.82
N TYR A 115 -1.73 11.37 -1.62
CA TYR A 115 -2.88 12.25 -1.37
C TYR A 115 -2.34 13.66 -1.08
N PRO A 116 -2.45 14.63 -2.01
CA PRO A 116 -2.04 16.01 -1.75
C PRO A 116 -2.85 16.67 -0.64
N GLN A 117 -4.12 16.26 -0.52
CA GLN A 117 -5.04 16.71 0.51
C GLN A 117 -5.72 15.46 1.11
N PRO A 118 -5.03 14.71 1.99
CA PRO A 118 -5.65 13.54 2.61
C PRO A 118 -6.84 13.99 3.47
N ASP A 119 -7.86 13.14 3.53
CA ASP A 119 -8.97 13.33 4.47
C ASP A 119 -8.42 13.51 5.91
N LEU A 120 -9.04 14.41 6.68
CA LEU A 120 -8.59 14.80 8.02
C LEU A 120 -8.51 13.63 9.02
N ARG A 121 -9.13 12.49 8.72
CA ARG A 121 -9.00 11.24 9.49
C ARG A 121 -7.63 10.56 9.30
N TYR A 122 -6.87 10.94 8.27
CA TYR A 122 -5.59 10.33 7.89
C TYR A 122 -4.46 11.37 7.76
N PRO A 123 -4.22 12.23 8.77
CA PRO A 123 -3.19 13.27 8.70
C PRO A 123 -1.77 12.70 8.55
N GLN A 124 -1.56 11.42 8.88
CA GLN A 124 -0.29 10.72 8.74
C GLN A 124 0.13 10.56 7.28
N LEU A 125 -0.80 10.63 6.31
CA LEU A 125 -0.54 10.41 4.89
C LEU A 125 -0.04 11.66 4.15
N THR A 126 -0.06 12.82 4.81
CA THR A 126 0.43 14.08 4.23
C THR A 126 1.88 13.95 3.76
N ASP A 127 2.14 14.37 2.53
CA ASP A 127 3.46 14.32 1.88
C ASP A 127 4.10 12.94 1.82
N ARG A 128 3.28 11.88 1.75
CA ARG A 128 3.75 10.51 1.59
C ARG A 128 3.25 9.85 0.33
N VAL A 129 4.08 8.97 -0.23
CA VAL A 129 3.78 8.16 -1.41
C VAL A 129 3.68 6.71 -0.99
N ALA A 130 2.59 6.05 -1.36
CA ALA A 130 2.52 4.60 -1.42
C ALA A 130 3.03 4.11 -2.76
N VAL A 131 3.67 2.95 -2.79
CA VAL A 131 4.21 2.37 -4.04
C VAL A 131 3.75 0.93 -4.26
N TYR A 132 3.58 0.56 -5.52
CA TYR A 132 3.37 -0.82 -5.93
C TYR A 132 4.71 -1.56 -5.88
N ALA A 133 4.88 -2.47 -4.92
CA ALA A 133 6.15 -3.19 -4.72
C ALA A 133 6.61 -3.93 -5.99
N GLY A 134 5.67 -4.51 -6.75
CA GLY A 134 5.96 -5.23 -8.00
C GLY A 134 6.46 -4.36 -9.16
N ARG A 135 6.58 -3.04 -8.99
CA ARG A 135 7.18 -2.13 -9.99
C ARG A 135 8.69 -1.96 -9.82
N PHE A 136 9.27 -2.47 -8.73
CA PHE A 136 10.69 -2.34 -8.39
C PHE A 136 11.38 -3.71 -8.43
N ASP A 137 12.71 -3.71 -8.54
CA ASP A 137 13.48 -4.98 -8.56
C ASP A 137 13.52 -5.59 -7.15
N GLU A 138 13.63 -4.74 -6.13
CA GLU A 138 13.69 -5.16 -4.74
C GLU A 138 12.98 -4.14 -3.85
N VAL A 139 12.07 -4.64 -3.02
CA VAL A 139 11.46 -3.92 -1.91
C VAL A 139 11.59 -4.79 -0.68
N THR A 140 12.16 -4.24 0.40
CA THR A 140 12.27 -4.95 1.68
C THR A 140 11.67 -4.14 2.82
N LEU A 141 11.09 -4.84 3.80
CA LEU A 141 10.65 -4.31 5.07
C LEU A 141 11.41 -5.03 6.19
N ASP A 142 12.19 -4.31 7.00
CA ASP A 142 13.14 -4.86 7.99
C ASP A 142 14.11 -5.91 7.41
N GLY A 143 14.49 -5.73 6.14
CA GLY A 143 15.33 -6.67 5.41
C GLY A 143 14.61 -7.92 4.88
N GLU A 144 13.32 -8.08 5.17
CA GLU A 144 12.49 -9.12 4.58
C GLU A 144 12.00 -8.69 3.18
N PRO A 145 12.17 -9.51 2.13
CA PRO A 145 11.61 -9.22 0.82
C PRO A 145 10.08 -9.15 0.83
N VAL A 146 9.53 -8.10 0.23
CA VAL A 146 8.09 -7.90 0.12
C VAL A 146 7.54 -8.63 -1.10
N THR A 147 6.47 -9.39 -0.90
CA THR A 147 5.65 -9.93 -1.99
C THR A 147 4.51 -8.96 -2.31
N PRO A 148 4.29 -8.55 -3.57
CA PRO A 148 3.17 -7.67 -3.91
C PRO A 148 1.83 -8.39 -3.71
N GLN A 149 0.82 -7.67 -3.23
CA GLN A 149 -0.56 -8.17 -3.23
C GLN A 149 -0.95 -8.62 -4.65
N PRO A 150 -1.59 -9.80 -4.81
CA PRO A 150 -1.98 -10.28 -6.13
C PRO A 150 -2.86 -9.28 -6.91
N GLY A 151 -2.64 -9.25 -8.23
CA GLY A 151 -3.25 -8.28 -9.12
C GLY A 151 -2.42 -7.01 -9.30
N GLU A 152 -2.91 -6.09 -10.14
CA GLU A 152 -2.18 -4.86 -10.48
C GLU A 152 -2.80 -3.59 -9.86
N PHE A 153 -3.93 -3.75 -9.16
CA PHE A 153 -4.75 -2.63 -8.70
C PHE A 153 -4.43 -2.22 -7.25
N TYR A 154 -4.03 -3.17 -6.40
CA TYR A 154 -3.79 -2.93 -4.98
C TYR A 154 -2.28 -2.89 -4.69
N GLY A 155 -1.82 -1.94 -3.89
CA GLY A 155 -0.41 -1.85 -3.47
C GLY A 155 -0.16 -2.39 -2.06
N GLY A 156 -0.90 -3.41 -1.64
CA GLY A 156 -0.62 -4.12 -0.40
C GLY A 156 0.72 -4.86 -0.46
N TRP A 157 1.45 -4.86 0.64
CA TRP A 157 2.73 -5.52 0.81
C TRP A 157 2.55 -6.74 1.71
N ILE A 158 2.93 -7.91 1.20
CA ILE A 158 2.86 -9.18 1.93
C ILE A 158 4.25 -9.53 2.45
N THR A 159 4.33 -9.74 3.76
CA THR A 159 5.47 -10.28 4.52
C THR A 159 5.00 -11.48 5.33
N ALA A 160 5.92 -12.21 5.96
CA ALA A 160 5.64 -13.42 6.73
C ALA A 160 4.73 -13.17 7.95
N GLU A 161 4.67 -11.93 8.45
CA GLU A 161 3.81 -11.55 9.57
C GLU A 161 2.34 -11.39 9.15
N VAL A 162 2.03 -11.22 7.85
CA VAL A 162 0.66 -10.94 7.41
C VAL A 162 0.05 -12.18 6.77
N VAL A 163 -1.12 -12.61 7.25
CA VAL A 163 -1.84 -13.77 6.72
C VAL A 163 -3.18 -13.41 6.10
N GLY A 164 -3.46 -14.10 5.00
CA GLY A 164 -4.66 -13.94 4.19
C GLY A 164 -5.84 -14.80 4.65
N PRO A 165 -6.78 -15.13 3.73
CA PRO A 165 -6.69 -14.90 2.29
C PRO A 165 -6.67 -13.41 1.91
N PHE A 166 -5.95 -13.06 0.85
CA PHE A 166 -5.82 -11.69 0.35
C PHE A 166 -6.73 -11.42 -0.84
N LYS A 167 -7.27 -10.21 -0.91
CA LYS A 167 -7.98 -9.74 -2.11
C LYS A 167 -7.03 -9.64 -3.31
N GLY A 168 -7.55 -9.88 -4.52
CA GLY A 168 -6.82 -9.77 -5.79
C GLY A 168 -6.33 -11.11 -6.38
N GLY A 169 -6.33 -12.20 -5.60
CA GLY A 169 -6.11 -13.56 -6.10
C GLY A 169 -7.32 -14.15 -6.86
N PRO A 170 -7.15 -15.27 -7.59
CA PRO A 170 -8.26 -15.96 -8.25
C PRO A 170 -9.43 -16.24 -7.28
N GLY A 171 -10.67 -15.92 -7.67
CA GLY A 171 -11.86 -16.11 -6.83
C GLY A 171 -12.06 -15.10 -5.70
N SER A 172 -11.13 -14.15 -5.50
CA SER A 172 -11.20 -13.14 -4.44
C SER A 172 -11.82 -11.78 -4.88
N TRP A 173 -12.59 -11.77 -5.97
CA TRP A 173 -13.25 -10.55 -6.46
C TRP A 173 -14.57 -10.31 -5.72
N GLY A 174 -14.77 -9.09 -5.22
CA GLY A 174 -16.06 -8.65 -4.66
C GLY A 174 -16.30 -8.94 -3.19
N TRP A 175 -15.28 -9.42 -2.46
CA TRP A 175 -15.26 -9.44 -1.00
C TRP A 175 -15.20 -7.99 -0.54
#